data_AF-A0A381C1V3-F1
#
_entry.id   AF-A0A381C1V3-F1
#
_cell.length_a   1.000
_cell.length_b   1.000
_cell.length_c   1.000
_cell.angle_alpha   90.00
_cell.angle_beta   90.00
_cell.angle_gamma   90.00
#
_symmetry.space_group_name_H-M   'P 1'
#
loop_
_entity.id
_entity.type
_entity.pdbx_description
1 polymer ?
#
loop_
_entity_poly.entity_id
_entity_poly.type
_entity_poly.pdbx_seq_one_letter_code
_entity_poly.pdbx_strand_id
1 'polypeptide(L)' 'MMHCPFCRNSAHSRTSRYLSDSVKHRYYQCQNVLCSATFRSMESVESIIRQPVAGDEPADEFIQGEMDKAPKQRQSATQ' A
#
# COMPACT_ATOMS: atom_id res chain seq x y z
N MET A 1 -10.51 -1.00 7.20
CA MET A 1 -9.97 -2.22 7.86
C MET A 1 -10.84 -3.39 7.45
N MET A 2 -10.28 -4.54 7.08
CA MET A 2 -11.07 -5.71 6.67
C MET A 2 -11.59 -6.46 7.90
N HIS A 3 -12.76 -7.08 7.80
CA HIS A 3 -13.26 -7.98 8.84
C HIS A 3 -12.62 -9.37 8.72
N CYS A 4 -12.34 -9.99 9.86
CA CYS A 4 -11.82 -11.35 9.92
C CYS A 4 -12.86 -12.34 9.35
N PRO A 5 -12.48 -13.23 8.42
CA PRO A 5 -13.43 -14.18 7.82
C PRO A 5 -13.95 -15.23 8.83
N PHE A 6 -13.26 -15.43 9.94
CA PHE A 6 -13.61 -16.45 10.94
C PHE A 6 -14.51 -15.91 12.06
N CYS A 7 -14.15 -14.77 12.66
CA CYS A 7 -14.87 -14.22 13.81
C CYS A 7 -15.53 -12.87 13.57
N ARG A 8 -15.39 -12.30 12.35
CA ARG A 8 -15.94 -10.99 11.94
C ARG A 8 -15.43 -9.76 12.71
N ASN A 9 -14.60 -9.94 13.74
CA ASN A 9 -13.89 -8.82 14.37
C ASN A 9 -12.97 -8.12 13.36
N SER A 10 -12.69 -6.83 13.62
CA SER A 10 -11.79 -6.02 12.82
C SER A 10 -10.38 -6.64 12.74
N ALA A 11 -9.78 -6.60 11.55
CA ALA A 11 -8.41 -7.06 11.32
C ALA A 11 -7.53 -5.90 10.82
N HIS A 12 -6.38 -5.69 11.44
CA HIS A 12 -5.43 -4.64 11.06
C HIS A 12 -4.53 -5.08 9.93
N SER A 13 -4.31 -4.18 8.97
CA SER A 13 -3.25 -4.32 7.98
C SER A 13 -1.88 -4.21 8.66
N ARG A 14 -0.99 -5.16 8.41
CA ARG A 14 0.40 -5.16 8.93
C ARG A 14 1.39 -4.73 7.86
N THR A 15 1.28 -5.30 6.67
CA THR A 15 2.16 -5.00 5.54
C THR A 15 1.37 -5.08 4.24
N SER A 16 1.93 -4.49 3.19
CA SER A 16 1.39 -4.66 1.83
C SER A 16 2.52 -4.82 0.83
N ARG A 17 2.23 -5.50 -0.27
CA ARG A 17 3.15 -5.70 -1.39
C ARG A 17 2.40 -5.53 -2.69
N TYR A 18 2.96 -4.77 -3.62
CA TYR A 18 2.45 -4.71 -4.99
C TYR A 18 2.90 -5.95 -5.75
N LEU A 19 1.96 -6.57 -6.47
CA LEU A 19 2.26 -7.63 -7.43
C LEU A 19 2.40 -7.06 -8.85
N SER A 20 1.62 -6.02 -9.15
CA SER A 20 1.67 -5.21 -10.37
C SER A 20 1.23 -3.78 -10.03
N ASP A 21 1.25 -2.88 -11.00
CA ASP A 21 0.80 -1.49 -10.83
C ASP A 21 -0.69 -1.40 -10.44
N SER A 22 -1.49 -2.39 -10.85
CA SER A 22 -2.93 -2.45 -10.60
C SER A 22 -3.34 -3.38 -9.47
N VAL A 23 -2.44 -4.26 -8.98
CA VAL A 23 -2.76 -5.29 -7.99
C VAL A 23 -1.86 -5.21 -6.76
N LYS A 24 -2.49 -5.06 -5.59
CA LYS A 24 -1.84 -4.96 -4.29
C LYS A 24 -2.30 -6.08 -3.35
N HIS A 25 -1.36 -6.78 -2.77
CA HIS A 25 -1.61 -7.65 -1.63
C HIS A 25 -1.49 -6.90 -0.32
N ARG A 26 -2.40 -7.17 0.61
CA ARG A 26 -2.35 -6.66 1.97
C ARG A 26 -2.54 -7.78 2.98
N TYR A 27 -1.67 -7.80 3.98
CA TYR A 27 -1.65 -8.82 5.03
C TYR A 27 -2.35 -8.27 6.27
N TYR A 28 -3.29 -9.04 6.81
CA TYR A 28 -4.13 -8.67 7.93
C TYR A 28 -3.94 -9.62 9.10
N GLN A 29 -4.01 -9.07 10.31
CA GLN A 29 -4.09 -9.81 11.55
C GLN A 29 -5.35 -9.41 12.30
N CYS A 30 -6.16 -10.39 12.71
CA CYS A 30 -7.34 -10.14 13.53
C CYS A 30 -6.97 -9.47 14.85
N GLN A 31 -7.72 -8.45 15.27
CA GLN A 31 -7.54 -7.79 16.57
C GLN A 31 -7.97 -8.69 17.75
N ASN A 32 -8.88 -9.63 17.51
CA ASN A 32 -9.26 -10.60 18.54
C ASN A 32 -8.10 -11.57 18.77
N VAL A 33 -7.41 -11.42 19.90
CA VAL A 33 -6.25 -12.26 20.29
C VAL A 33 -6.60 -13.75 20.40
N LEU A 34 -7.86 -14.10 20.72
CA LEU A 34 -8.31 -15.49 20.74
C LEU A 34 -8.44 -16.07 19.33
N CYS A 35 -8.78 -15.24 18.35
CA CYS A 35 -8.84 -15.66 16.96
C CYS A 35 -7.45 -15.66 16.32
N SER A 36 -6.68 -14.58 16.51
CA SER A 36 -5.33 -14.37 15.97
C SER A 36 -5.13 -14.70 14.48
N ALA A 37 -6.23 -14.81 13.73
CA ALA A 37 -6.19 -15.21 12.34
C ALA A 37 -5.37 -14.21 11.54
N THR A 38 -4.42 -14.74 10.77
CA THR A 38 -3.58 -13.98 9.87
C THR A 38 -3.93 -14.39 8.44
N PHE A 39 -4.31 -13.43 7.61
CA PHE A 39 -4.79 -13.69 6.26
C PHE A 39 -4.35 -12.57 5.31
N ARG A 40 -4.42 -12.83 4.00
CA ARG A 40 -4.04 -11.88 2.96
C ARG A 40 -5.26 -11.59 2.08
N SER A 41 -5.49 -10.31 1.76
CA SER A 41 -6.41 -9.93 0.68
C SER A 41 -5.63 -9.45 -0.55
N MET A 42 -6.28 -9.56 -1.69
CA MET A 42 -5.86 -8.98 -2.96
C MET A 42 -6.80 -7.81 -3.28
N GLU A 43 -6.23 -6.63 -3.47
CA GLU A 43 -6.92 -5.41 -3.88
C GLU A 43 -6.48 -5.09 -5.31
N SER A 44 -7.42 -4.91 -6.22
CA SER A 44 -7.16 -4.60 -7.63
C SER A 44 -7.98 -3.39 -8.07
N VAL A 45 -7.40 -2.56 -8.95
CA VAL A 45 -8.14 -1.49 -9.63
C VAL A 45 -9.03 -2.12 -10.71
N GLU A 46 -10.34 -2.08 -10.52
CA GLU A 46 -11.31 -2.63 -11.48
C GLU A 46 -11.53 -1.69 -12.67
N SER A 47 -11.83 -0.41 -12.40
CA SER A 47 -12.03 0.60 -13.44
C SER A 47 -11.70 2.00 -12.94
N ILE A 48 -11.32 2.88 -13.86
CA ILE A 48 -11.05 4.30 -13.59
C ILE A 48 -12.32 5.09 -13.97
N ILE A 49 -13.03 5.60 -12.96
CA ILE A 49 -14.28 6.36 -13.18
C ILE A 49 -14.00 7.75 -13.78
N ARG A 50 -12.87 8.37 -13.41
CA ARG A 50 -12.42 9.67 -13.94
C ARG A 50 -10.90 9.74 -13.94
N GLN A 51 -10.31 10.10 -15.08
CA GLN A 51 -8.88 10.41 -15.16
C GLN A 51 -8.61 11.81 -14.58
N PRO A 52 -7.44 12.04 -13.96
CA PRO A 52 -7.03 13.39 -13.60
C PRO A 52 -7.06 14.28 -14.85
N VAL A 53 -7.52 15.52 -14.71
CA VAL A 53 -7.47 16.49 -15.80
C VAL A 53 -6.00 16.79 -16.02
N ALA A 54 -5.49 16.58 -17.24
CA ALA A 54 -4.20 17.13 -17.63
C ALA A 54 -4.36 18.65 -17.58
N GLY A 55 -3.99 19.26 -16.44
CA GLY A 55 -3.88 20.70 -16.36
C GLY A 55 -2.65 21.09 -17.17
N ASP A 56 -2.83 21.96 -18.15
CA ASP A 56 -1.75 22.75 -18.75
C ASP A 56 -1.20 23.77 -17.73
N GLU A 57 -0.95 23.35 -16.48
CA GLU A 57 -0.43 24.20 -15.42
C GLU A 57 0.98 23.74 -15.03
N PRO A 58 1.94 24.68 -14.92
CA PRO A 58 3.33 24.38 -14.69
C PRO A 58 3.50 23.71 -13.33
N ALA A 59 4.39 22.71 -13.30
CA ALA A 59 4.73 21.91 -12.14
C ALA A 59 4.76 22.76 -10.84
N ASP A 60 3.91 22.38 -9.89
CA ASP A 60 3.98 22.87 -8.53
C ASP A 60 5.39 22.54 -7.99
N GLU A 61 6.29 23.53 -7.91
CA GLU A 61 7.71 23.39 -7.57
C GLU A 61 7.94 22.61 -6.26
N PHE A 62 6.90 22.49 -5.42
CA PHE A 62 6.92 21.76 -4.16
C PHE A 62 6.95 20.23 -4.30
N ILE A 63 6.42 19.65 -5.38
CA ILE A 63 6.35 18.19 -5.58
C ILE A 63 7.61 17.66 -6.31
N GLN A 64 8.25 18.48 -7.13
CA GLN A 64 9.43 18.11 -7.91
C GLN A 64 10.63 17.72 -7.03
N GLY A 65 10.80 18.37 -5.88
CA GLY A 65 11.94 18.15 -4.97
C GLY A 65 12.03 16.75 -4.31
N GLU A 66 10.94 15.98 -4.33
CA GLU A 66 10.91 14.61 -3.80
C GLU A 66 11.23 13.55 -4.88
N MET A 67 10.89 13.82 -6.15
CA MET A 67 11.11 12.89 -7.26
C MET A 67 12.56 12.87 -7.77
N ASP A 68 13.33 13.94 -7.57
CA ASP A 68 14.76 14.03 -7.94
C ASP A 68 15.72 13.44 -6.89
N LYS A 69 15.22 12.95 -5.74
CA LYS A 69 16.08 12.27 -4.77
C LYS A 69 16.33 10.82 -5.19
N ALA A 70 17.45 10.62 -5.88
CA ALA A 70 18.01 9.30 -6.11
C ALA A 70 18.02 8.46 -4.81
N PRO A 71 17.62 7.18 -4.87
CA PRO A 71 17.60 6.32 -3.69
C PRO A 71 19.03 6.20 -3.14
N LYS A 72 19.27 6.76 -1.95
CA LYS A 72 20.57 6.62 -1.27
C LYS A 72 20.78 5.15 -0.94
N GLN A 73 21.69 4.51 -1.68
CA GLN A 73 22.14 3.15 -1.43
C GLN A 73 22.74 3.10 -0.03
N ARG A 74 22.05 2.38 0.87
CA ARG A 74 22.47 2.17 2.24
C ARG A 74 23.75 1.31 2.19
N GLN A 75 24.90 1.92 2.48
CA GLN A 75 26.17 1.21 2.54
C GLN A 75 26.07 0.11 3.60
N SER A 76 26.14 -1.14 3.16
CA SER A 76 26.25 -2.29 4.05
C SER A 76 27.63 -2.24 4.71
N ALA A 77 27.65 -2.08 6.03
CA ALA A 77 28.83 -2.32 6.85
C ALA A 77 29.31 -3.75 6.61
N THR A 78 30.56 -3.90 6.19
CA THR A 78 31.30 -5.17 6.28
C THR A 78 32.57 -4.86 7.04
N GLN A 79 32.78 -5.67 8.08
CA GLN A 79 33.93 -5.62 8.99
C GLN A 79 35.22 -5.97 8.26
#